data_AF-A0A7W1CAV2-F1
#
_entry.id   AF-A0A7W1CAV2-F1
#
_cell.length_a   1.000
_cell.length_b   1.000
_cell.length_c   1.000
_cell.angle_alpha   90.00
_cell.angle_beta   90.00
_cell.angle_gamma   90.00
#
_symmetry.space_group_name_H-M   'P 1'
#
loop_
_entity.id
_entity.type
_entity.pdbx_description
1 polymer ?
#
loop_
_entity_poly.entity_id
_entity_poly.type
_entity_poly.pdbx_seq_one_letter_code
_entity_poly.pdbx_strand_id
1 'polypeptide(L)'
;ATARTDREAPIAFDVRGRRRLLSPDAPPSAPVLAVVPVETDFDALEVGMMLPDGDGAGGGGGGGSGGGGGGTATVTPGLYMTASHFVDDFEGWLKGSPEYEIHILGQSGASDSLTSYQCAGEHAATGYSFDQNNNDWTGSVRLFSQTQLNGYRTAHPNQNIRILAIEDDDGACQIRLDGTRFKNFLTVLQQNYGTLTGGKDTTSGLAKTYKRATALQKILRAAYSWLTSQDDLIGNAIEDTVVGEYHAGANWIVRGDNNVTNGWLKLQMR
;
A
#
# COMPACT_ATOMS: atom_id res chain seq x y z
N ALA A 1 -17.41 -2.88 23.12
CA ALA A 1 -16.94 -1.50 22.83
C ALA A 1 -17.08 -1.25 21.34
N THR A 2 -17.16 0.01 20.95
CA THR A 2 -17.25 0.43 19.54
C THR A 2 -16.30 1.62 19.32
N ALA A 3 -15.54 1.57 18.25
CA ALA A 3 -14.78 2.67 17.65
C ALA A 3 -15.13 2.69 16.16
N ARG A 4 -15.13 3.88 15.55
CA ARG A 4 -15.45 4.07 14.13
C ARG A 4 -14.20 4.26 13.28
N THR A 5 -13.15 4.81 13.86
CA THR A 5 -11.85 4.98 13.21
C THR A 5 -10.75 4.41 14.10
N ASP A 6 -9.62 4.04 13.50
CA ASP A 6 -8.47 3.65 14.29
C ASP A 6 -7.98 4.77 15.19
N ARG A 7 -7.49 4.33 16.35
CA ARG A 7 -7.10 5.17 17.49
C ARG A 7 -8.21 6.10 18.02
N GLU A 8 -9.47 5.95 17.60
CA GLU A 8 -10.61 6.56 18.31
C GLU A 8 -10.79 5.87 19.66
N ALA A 9 -10.86 6.66 20.73
CA ALA A 9 -11.09 6.14 22.07
C ALA A 9 -12.40 5.32 22.13
N PRO A 10 -12.35 3.98 22.31
CA PRO A 10 -13.55 3.17 22.16
C PRO A 10 -14.58 3.47 23.24
N ILE A 11 -15.84 3.54 22.85
CA ILE A 11 -16.94 3.70 23.80
C ILE A 11 -17.41 2.31 24.24
N ALA A 12 -17.45 2.09 25.55
CA ALA A 12 -17.95 0.87 26.17
C ALA A 12 -19.05 1.17 27.19
N PHE A 13 -19.81 0.13 27.53
CA PHE A 13 -20.81 0.17 28.61
C PHE A 13 -20.51 -0.97 29.56
N ASP A 14 -20.48 -0.68 30.87
CA ASP A 14 -20.35 -1.74 31.87
C ASP A 14 -21.66 -2.53 32.03
N VAL A 15 -21.63 -3.61 32.82
CA VAL A 15 -22.82 -4.46 33.08
C VAL A 15 -23.98 -3.72 33.76
N ARG A 16 -23.78 -2.47 34.20
CA ARG A 16 -24.82 -1.59 34.76
C ARG A 16 -25.26 -0.52 33.77
N GLY A 17 -24.83 -0.60 32.51
CA GLY A 17 -25.13 0.36 31.45
C GLY A 17 -24.40 1.70 31.57
N ARG A 18 -23.36 1.82 32.42
CA ARG A 18 -22.60 3.08 32.54
C ARG A 18 -21.60 3.19 31.41
N ARG A 19 -21.63 4.33 30.72
CA ARG A 19 -20.65 4.67 29.67
C ARG A 19 -19.23 4.72 30.25
N ARG A 20 -18.29 4.18 29.49
CA ARG A 20 -16.84 4.19 29.73
C ARG A 20 -16.13 4.57 28.44
N LEU A 21 -15.16 5.46 28.56
CA LEU A 21 -14.17 5.67 27.50
C LEU A 21 -13.03 4.70 27.76
N LEU A 22 -12.64 3.94 26.75
CA LEU A 22 -11.48 3.06 26.81
C LEU A 22 -10.26 3.74 26.20
N SER A 23 -9.08 3.19 26.49
CA SER A 23 -7.85 3.62 25.81
C SER A 23 -7.90 3.18 24.35
N PRO A 24 -7.52 4.04 23.39
CA PRO A 24 -7.31 3.64 22.01
C PRO A 24 -6.03 2.79 21.86
N ASP A 25 -5.03 3.01 22.71
CA ASP A 25 -3.68 2.43 22.52
C ASP A 25 -3.49 1.08 23.23
N ALA A 26 -4.45 0.64 24.05
CA ALA A 26 -4.32 -0.60 24.80
C ALA A 26 -5.67 -1.16 25.23
N PRO A 27 -5.84 -2.51 25.22
CA PRO A 27 -7.03 -3.13 25.77
C PRO A 27 -7.11 -2.88 27.29
N PRO A 28 -8.30 -2.66 27.85
CA PRO A 28 -8.46 -2.50 29.29
C PRO A 28 -8.20 -3.81 30.04
N SER A 29 -7.81 -3.72 31.31
CA SER A 29 -7.60 -4.90 32.17
C SER A 29 -8.90 -5.66 32.48
N ALA A 30 -10.05 -5.02 32.30
CA ALA A 30 -11.36 -5.67 32.41
C ALA A 30 -11.73 -6.28 31.05
N PRO A 31 -12.19 -7.55 30.98
CA PRO A 31 -12.62 -8.15 29.73
C PRO A 31 -13.70 -7.31 29.04
N VAL A 32 -13.52 -7.06 27.75
CA VAL A 32 -14.47 -6.29 26.92
C VAL A 32 -14.95 -7.17 25.78
N LEU A 33 -16.26 -7.27 25.60
CA LEU A 33 -16.85 -7.73 24.35
C LEU A 33 -16.85 -6.56 23.38
N ALA A 34 -16.08 -6.67 22.30
CA ALA A 34 -16.11 -5.76 21.18
C ALA A 34 -17.05 -6.28 20.09
N VAL A 35 -17.76 -5.37 19.43
CA VAL A 35 -18.45 -5.66 18.18
C VAL A 35 -17.83 -4.71 17.19
N VAL A 36 -16.94 -5.24 16.35
CA VAL A 36 -16.38 -4.54 15.22
C VAL A 36 -17.21 -4.85 13.97
N PRO A 37 -17.26 -3.95 12.99
CA PRO A 37 -17.70 -4.32 11.65
C PRO A 37 -16.96 -5.58 11.22
N VAL A 38 -17.67 -6.45 10.52
CA VAL A 38 -17.05 -7.64 9.93
C VAL A 38 -16.22 -7.22 8.72
N GLU A 39 -14.95 -7.59 8.73
CA GLU A 39 -13.93 -7.26 7.71
C GLU A 39 -14.19 -7.98 6.37
N THR A 40 -15.05 -9.00 6.39
CA THR A 40 -15.52 -9.69 5.20
C THR A 40 -16.71 -8.96 4.57
N ASP A 41 -16.56 -8.51 3.32
CA ASP A 41 -17.69 -8.12 2.49
C ASP A 41 -18.55 -9.36 2.17
N PHE A 42 -19.60 -9.59 2.96
CA PHE A 42 -20.55 -10.69 2.74
C PHE A 42 -21.44 -10.50 1.50
N ASP A 43 -21.44 -9.28 0.92
CA ASP A 43 -22.16 -8.94 -0.30
C ASP A 43 -21.24 -8.92 -1.53
N ALA A 44 -19.92 -9.06 -1.35
CA ALA A 44 -18.99 -9.30 -2.44
C ALA A 44 -19.35 -10.65 -3.08
N LEU A 45 -20.01 -10.57 -4.23
CA LEU A 45 -19.88 -11.64 -5.22
C LEU A 45 -18.38 -11.91 -5.37
N GLU A 46 -17.96 -13.18 -5.36
CA GLU A 46 -16.65 -13.56 -5.87
C GLU A 46 -16.58 -13.10 -7.33
N VAL A 47 -16.23 -11.83 -7.55
CA VAL A 47 -15.96 -11.32 -8.87
C VAL A 47 -14.57 -11.84 -9.17
N GLY A 48 -14.51 -13.06 -9.69
CA GLY A 48 -13.48 -13.47 -10.62
C GLY A 48 -13.53 -12.51 -11.80
N MET A 49 -12.98 -11.30 -11.60
CA MET A 49 -12.90 -10.29 -12.64
C MET A 49 -11.68 -10.65 -13.49
N MET A 50 -11.96 -11.61 -14.37
CA MET A 50 -11.34 -11.78 -15.66
C MET A 50 -11.14 -10.38 -16.26
N LEU A 51 -9.93 -9.83 -16.14
CA LEU A 51 -9.48 -8.82 -17.07
C LEU A 51 -9.58 -9.47 -18.45
N PRO A 52 -10.34 -8.90 -19.41
CA PRO A 52 -10.26 -9.40 -20.76
C PRO A 52 -8.82 -9.10 -21.23
N ASP A 53 -8.06 -10.17 -21.46
CA ASP A 53 -6.85 -10.13 -22.27
C ASP A 53 -7.21 -9.45 -23.58
N GLY A 54 -6.84 -8.18 -23.67
CA GLY A 54 -6.98 -7.35 -24.85
C GLY A 54 -5.84 -7.62 -25.81
N ASP A 55 -5.65 -8.88 -26.22
CA ASP A 55 -4.77 -9.26 -27.32
C ASP A 55 -5.55 -10.14 -28.30
N GLY A 56 -5.57 -9.68 -29.55
CA GLY A 56 -6.55 -10.06 -30.55
C GLY A 56 -6.47 -11.50 -31.06
N ALA A 57 -7.60 -11.88 -31.67
CA ALA A 57 -7.69 -12.73 -32.85
C ALA A 57 -7.05 -14.13 -32.80
N GLY A 58 -7.92 -15.14 -32.76
CA GLY A 58 -7.79 -16.30 -33.64
C GLY A 58 -7.26 -17.59 -33.01
N GLY A 59 -8.19 -18.43 -32.55
CA GLY A 59 -8.31 -19.82 -33.00
C GLY A 59 -7.26 -20.85 -32.56
N GLY A 60 -7.76 -21.93 -31.96
CA GLY A 60 -7.14 -23.26 -32.05
C GLY A 60 -6.76 -23.86 -30.71
N GLY A 61 -7.55 -24.85 -30.28
CA GLY A 61 -7.34 -25.57 -29.03
C GLY A 61 -6.24 -26.63 -29.06
N GLY A 62 -6.09 -27.31 -27.92
CA GLY A 62 -5.26 -28.50 -27.81
C GLY A 62 -4.89 -28.77 -26.35
N GLY A 63 -5.58 -29.72 -25.72
CA GLY A 63 -5.22 -30.24 -24.41
C GLY A 63 -3.88 -30.99 -24.41
N GLY A 64 -3.24 -31.04 -23.25
CA GLY A 64 -2.01 -31.80 -23.06
C GLY A 64 -1.62 -31.85 -21.59
N SER A 65 -1.80 -33.03 -21.01
CA SER A 65 -1.46 -33.42 -19.65
C SER A 65 0.06 -33.53 -19.41
N GLY A 66 0.48 -33.17 -18.20
CA GLY A 66 1.57 -33.85 -17.48
C GLY A 66 2.96 -33.24 -17.59
N GLY A 67 3.66 -33.19 -16.45
CA GLY A 67 5.11 -33.02 -16.40
C GLY A 67 5.60 -32.20 -15.22
N GLY A 68 5.85 -32.86 -14.09
CA GLY A 68 6.62 -32.28 -13.00
C GLY A 68 8.03 -31.94 -13.46
N GLY A 69 8.43 -30.68 -13.27
CA GLY A 69 9.79 -30.21 -13.46
C GLY A 69 10.03 -29.07 -12.48
N GLY A 70 10.98 -29.26 -11.57
CA GLY A 70 11.47 -28.22 -10.68
C GLY A 70 12.14 -27.11 -11.50
N GLY A 71 11.32 -26.23 -12.09
CA GLY A 71 11.77 -25.02 -12.71
C GLY A 71 12.14 -24.03 -11.62
N THR A 72 13.35 -23.48 -11.70
CA THR A 72 13.65 -22.20 -11.05
C THR A 72 12.57 -21.22 -11.49
N ALA A 73 11.66 -20.85 -10.59
CA ALA A 73 10.56 -19.94 -10.91
C ALA A 73 11.17 -18.68 -11.54
N THR A 74 10.88 -18.48 -12.83
CA THR A 74 11.41 -17.34 -13.58
C THR A 74 10.84 -16.08 -12.93
N VAL A 75 11.68 -15.32 -12.22
CA VAL A 75 11.24 -14.07 -11.59
C VAL A 75 10.77 -13.14 -12.70
N THR A 76 9.49 -12.76 -12.66
CA THR A 76 8.94 -11.83 -13.65
C THR A 76 9.60 -10.46 -13.49
N PRO A 77 10.05 -9.80 -14.57
CA PRO A 77 10.67 -8.50 -14.44
C PRO A 77 9.75 -7.44 -13.83
N GLY A 78 10.30 -6.58 -12.97
CA GLY A 78 9.56 -5.48 -12.36
C GLY A 78 10.17 -4.92 -11.09
N LEU A 79 9.43 -4.03 -10.44
CA LEU A 79 9.73 -3.50 -9.11
C LEU A 79 9.23 -4.46 -8.04
N TYR A 80 10.11 -4.81 -7.10
CA TYR A 80 9.83 -5.71 -5.99
C TYR A 80 10.14 -5.05 -4.66
N MET A 81 9.34 -5.37 -3.64
CA MET A 81 9.70 -5.23 -2.24
C MET A 81 10.25 -6.56 -1.72
N THR A 82 11.30 -6.49 -0.91
CA THR A 82 11.95 -7.69 -0.34
C THR A 82 12.19 -7.66 1.15
N ALA A 83 12.00 -6.50 1.74
CA ALA A 83 11.88 -6.34 3.17
C ALA A 83 11.06 -5.09 3.44
N SER A 84 10.37 -5.10 4.56
CA SER A 84 9.69 -3.95 5.15
C SER A 84 9.87 -4.00 6.66
N HIS A 85 9.94 -2.82 7.26
CA HIS A 85 9.81 -2.63 8.68
C HIS A 85 8.89 -1.44 8.96
N PHE A 86 8.00 -1.57 9.92
CA PHE A 86 7.15 -0.50 10.43
C PHE A 86 7.40 -0.29 11.92
N VAL A 87 7.42 0.96 12.38
CA VAL A 87 7.83 1.29 13.76
C VAL A 87 6.73 1.03 14.79
N ASP A 88 5.53 0.74 14.32
CA ASP A 88 4.31 0.50 15.09
C ASP A 88 3.41 -0.45 14.29
N ASP A 89 2.35 -0.97 14.91
CA ASP A 89 1.34 -1.78 14.24
C ASP A 89 0.39 -0.94 13.36
N PHE A 90 0.20 0.35 13.72
CA PHE A 90 -0.75 1.27 13.08
C PHE A 90 -2.21 0.80 13.16
N GLU A 91 -2.48 -0.16 14.06
CA GLU A 91 -3.76 -0.84 14.18
C GLU A 91 -4.39 -0.57 15.56
N GLY A 92 -5.71 -0.43 15.62
CA GLY A 92 -6.41 -0.41 16.90
C GLY A 92 -6.52 -1.82 17.50
N TRP A 93 -6.36 -1.98 18.83
CA TRP A 93 -6.50 -3.28 19.52
C TRP A 93 -7.86 -4.01 19.32
N LEU A 94 -8.81 -3.37 18.64
CA LEU A 94 -10.11 -3.92 18.30
C LEU A 94 -10.12 -4.66 16.95
N LYS A 95 -9.14 -4.44 16.07
CA LYS A 95 -9.15 -4.90 14.67
C LYS A 95 -8.50 -6.27 14.48
N GLY A 96 -7.35 -6.55 15.09
CA GLY A 96 -6.77 -7.88 14.98
C GLY A 96 -5.24 -7.87 14.92
N SER A 97 -4.72 -8.43 13.84
CA SER A 97 -3.30 -8.38 13.49
C SER A 97 -3.12 -7.39 12.34
N PRO A 98 -1.98 -6.69 12.23
CA PRO A 98 -1.84 -5.63 11.24
C PRO A 98 -1.87 -6.16 9.81
N GLU A 99 -2.67 -5.52 8.95
CA GLU A 99 -2.73 -5.82 7.52
C GLU A 99 -2.13 -4.68 6.70
N TYR A 100 -0.84 -4.81 6.38
CA TYR A 100 -0.11 -3.79 5.61
C TYR A 100 -0.30 -3.94 4.10
N GLU A 101 -0.64 -2.83 3.44
CA GLU A 101 -0.71 -2.72 2.00
C GLU A 101 0.28 -1.70 1.41
N ILE A 102 0.83 -2.03 0.24
CA ILE A 102 1.74 -1.17 -0.53
C ILE A 102 1.08 -0.80 -1.86
N HIS A 103 0.69 0.47 -1.97
CA HIS A 103 0.05 1.02 -3.17
C HIS A 103 1.03 1.76 -4.06
N ILE A 104 0.92 1.52 -5.37
CA ILE A 104 1.56 2.30 -6.41
C ILE A 104 0.59 3.40 -6.86
N LEU A 105 0.87 4.63 -6.44
CA LEU A 105 0.07 5.79 -6.83
C LEU A 105 0.71 6.52 -8.02
N GLY A 106 -0.13 6.93 -8.97
CA GLY A 106 0.29 7.69 -10.15
C GLY A 106 -0.77 8.70 -10.59
N GLN A 107 -0.43 9.52 -11.58
CA GLN A 107 -1.36 10.51 -12.13
C GLN A 107 -2.54 9.83 -12.84
N SER A 108 -3.77 10.23 -12.54
CA SER A 108 -4.96 9.75 -13.23
C SER A 108 -5.15 10.48 -14.56
N GLY A 109 -4.87 9.80 -15.67
CA GLY A 109 -4.98 10.35 -17.02
C GLY A 109 -4.19 11.64 -17.20
N ALA A 110 -4.78 12.63 -17.88
CA ALA A 110 -4.21 13.97 -18.02
C ALA A 110 -4.55 14.91 -16.86
N SER A 111 -5.24 14.42 -15.82
CA SER A 111 -5.74 15.25 -14.72
C SER A 111 -4.71 15.44 -13.62
N ASP A 112 -4.95 16.44 -12.80
CA ASP A 112 -4.20 16.75 -11.58
C ASP A 112 -4.68 15.86 -10.40
N SER A 113 -5.01 14.59 -10.65
CA SER A 113 -5.49 13.65 -9.63
C SER A 113 -4.56 12.45 -9.51
N LEU A 114 -4.51 11.84 -8.32
CA LEU A 114 -3.84 10.55 -8.14
C LEU A 114 -4.84 9.41 -8.19
N THR A 115 -4.40 8.25 -8.68
CA THR A 115 -5.10 6.97 -8.62
C THR A 115 -4.13 5.88 -8.21
N SER A 116 -4.65 4.84 -7.56
CA SER A 116 -3.92 3.58 -7.37
C SER A 116 -3.84 2.84 -8.71
N TYR A 117 -2.64 2.40 -9.08
CA TYR A 117 -2.37 1.59 -10.27
C TYR A 117 -2.20 0.11 -9.93
N GLN A 118 -1.72 -0.17 -8.73
CA GLN A 118 -1.44 -1.51 -8.23
C GLN A 118 -1.37 -1.45 -6.71
N CYS A 119 -1.81 -2.52 -6.07
CA CYS A 119 -1.57 -2.77 -4.65
C CYS A 119 -0.96 -4.15 -4.44
N ALA A 120 -0.20 -4.28 -3.36
CA ALA A 120 0.32 -5.52 -2.82
C ALA A 120 -0.04 -5.58 -1.34
N GLY A 121 -0.48 -6.74 -0.85
CA GLY A 121 -1.02 -6.95 0.51
C GLY A 121 -1.56 -8.37 0.64
N GLU A 122 -2.03 -8.80 1.81
CA GLU A 122 -2.42 -10.20 2.04
C GLU A 122 -3.47 -10.66 1.03
N HIS A 123 -4.48 -9.82 0.81
CA HIS A 123 -5.62 -10.08 -0.05
C HIS A 123 -5.44 -9.60 -1.50
N ALA A 124 -4.23 -9.16 -1.88
CA ALA A 124 -3.96 -8.76 -3.26
C ALA A 124 -3.95 -9.95 -4.22
N ALA A 125 -4.18 -9.68 -5.51
CA ALA A 125 -4.17 -10.71 -6.56
C ALA A 125 -2.84 -11.50 -6.62
N THR A 126 -2.90 -12.73 -7.11
CA THR A 126 -1.74 -13.63 -7.24
C THR A 126 -0.52 -12.95 -7.85
N GLY A 127 0.62 -13.04 -7.16
CA GLY A 127 1.88 -12.40 -7.55
C GLY A 127 2.10 -11.00 -6.99
N TYR A 128 1.09 -10.42 -6.32
CA TYR A 128 1.18 -9.20 -5.53
C TYR A 128 0.85 -9.44 -4.03
N SER A 129 0.51 -10.67 -3.65
CA SER A 129 0.21 -10.99 -2.25
C SER A 129 1.46 -11.14 -1.39
N PHE A 130 1.42 -10.53 -0.21
CA PHE A 130 2.32 -10.80 0.91
C PHE A 130 1.55 -10.61 2.23
N ASP A 131 1.89 -11.39 3.23
CA ASP A 131 1.31 -11.30 4.57
C ASP A 131 2.40 -10.79 5.53
N GLN A 132 2.09 -9.71 6.25
CA GLN A 132 2.93 -9.13 7.29
C GLN A 132 2.12 -8.91 8.58
N ASN A 133 1.95 -9.96 9.37
CA ASN A 133 1.29 -9.90 10.69
C ASN A 133 2.11 -9.23 11.83
N ASN A 134 3.27 -8.63 11.56
CA ASN A 134 4.15 -8.00 12.57
C ASN A 134 4.91 -6.81 11.98
N ASN A 135 5.70 -6.11 12.78
CA ASN A 135 6.50 -4.96 12.34
C ASN A 135 7.54 -5.27 11.25
N ASP A 136 7.99 -6.52 11.11
CA ASP A 136 9.03 -6.91 10.15
C ASP A 136 8.52 -7.93 9.13
N TRP A 137 8.90 -7.74 7.87
CA TRP A 137 8.69 -8.72 6.82
C TRP A 137 9.92 -8.86 5.93
N THR A 138 10.17 -10.09 5.48
CA THR A 138 11.19 -10.37 4.46
C THR A 138 10.65 -11.38 3.46
N GLY A 139 11.01 -11.21 2.19
CA GLY A 139 10.49 -12.07 1.14
C GLY A 139 10.73 -11.48 -0.25
N SER A 140 9.76 -11.68 -1.13
CA SER A 140 9.79 -11.12 -2.47
C SER A 140 8.38 -10.98 -3.02
N VAL A 141 7.86 -9.76 -3.00
CA VAL A 141 6.56 -9.43 -3.57
C VAL A 141 6.74 -8.41 -4.69
N ARG A 142 6.07 -8.63 -5.82
CA ARG A 142 6.07 -7.67 -6.92
C ARG A 142 5.17 -6.51 -6.51
N LEU A 143 5.64 -5.29 -6.68
CA LEU A 143 4.81 -4.09 -6.50
C LEU A 143 4.32 -3.55 -7.84
N PHE A 144 5.11 -3.69 -8.89
CA PHE A 144 4.74 -3.24 -10.24
C PHE A 144 5.54 -4.01 -11.29
N SER A 145 4.87 -4.65 -12.24
CA SER A 145 5.55 -5.36 -13.34
C SER A 145 6.28 -4.40 -14.28
N GLN A 146 7.26 -4.91 -15.03
CA GLN A 146 7.94 -4.11 -16.05
C GLN A 146 6.97 -3.58 -17.12
N THR A 147 5.98 -4.38 -17.51
CA THR A 147 4.93 -3.94 -18.46
C THR A 147 4.16 -2.76 -17.90
N GLN A 148 3.75 -2.81 -16.63
CA GLN A 148 3.04 -1.70 -16.00
C GLN A 148 3.94 -0.45 -15.83
N LEU A 149 5.20 -0.61 -15.44
CA LEU A 149 6.18 0.49 -15.39
C LEU A 149 6.34 1.18 -16.75
N ASN A 150 6.49 0.39 -17.81
CA ASN A 150 6.62 0.89 -19.18
C ASN A 150 5.34 1.57 -19.66
N GLY A 151 4.18 0.98 -19.36
CA GLY A 151 2.85 1.52 -19.68
C GLY A 151 2.63 2.87 -18.99
N TYR A 152 2.89 2.95 -17.69
CA TYR A 152 2.78 4.21 -16.94
C TYR A 152 3.72 5.28 -17.50
N ARG A 153 5.00 4.94 -17.76
CA ARG A 153 5.96 5.88 -18.35
C ARG A 153 5.51 6.40 -19.71
N THR A 154 4.90 5.54 -20.52
CA THR A 154 4.38 5.91 -21.85
C THR A 154 3.17 6.84 -21.74
N ALA A 155 2.26 6.55 -20.81
CA ALA A 155 1.06 7.37 -20.59
C ALA A 155 1.37 8.70 -19.88
N HIS A 156 2.42 8.74 -19.04
CA HIS A 156 2.76 9.88 -18.18
C HIS A 156 4.27 10.24 -18.25
N PRO A 157 4.80 10.70 -19.40
CA PRO A 157 6.24 10.84 -19.63
C PRO A 157 6.97 11.81 -18.68
N ASN A 158 6.24 12.71 -18.04
CA ASN A 158 6.78 13.72 -17.11
C ASN A 158 6.35 13.49 -15.65
N GLN A 159 5.74 12.34 -15.34
CA GLN A 159 5.36 11.98 -13.99
C GLN A 159 6.03 10.70 -13.55
N ASN A 160 6.16 10.55 -12.24
CA ASN A 160 6.72 9.36 -11.62
C ASN A 160 5.75 8.85 -10.57
N ILE A 161 5.86 7.57 -10.25
CA ILE A 161 4.98 6.92 -9.29
C ILE A 161 5.42 7.22 -7.86
N ARG A 162 4.46 7.13 -6.94
CA ARG A 162 4.67 7.10 -5.49
C ARG A 162 4.40 5.70 -4.97
N ILE A 163 5.06 5.35 -3.88
CA ILE A 163 4.84 4.10 -3.17
C ILE A 163 4.30 4.49 -1.80
N LEU A 164 3.05 4.14 -1.55
CA LEU A 164 2.34 4.48 -0.33
C LEU A 164 2.13 3.22 0.49
N ALA A 165 2.47 3.26 1.77
CA ALA A 165 2.12 2.25 2.74
C ALA A 165 0.84 2.68 3.46
N ILE A 166 -0.10 1.76 3.56
CA ILE A 166 -1.41 1.89 4.21
C ILE A 166 -1.58 0.66 5.10
N GLU A 167 -2.24 0.83 6.24
CA GLU A 167 -2.84 -0.28 6.98
C GLU A 167 -4.33 -0.34 6.59
N ASP A 168 -4.80 -1.53 6.18
CA ASP A 168 -6.15 -1.75 5.63
C ASP A 168 -6.77 -3.02 6.24
N ASP A 169 -7.82 -2.85 7.03
CA ASP A 169 -8.60 -3.95 7.62
C ASP A 169 -9.93 -4.21 6.91
N ASP A 170 -10.41 -3.26 6.08
CA ASP A 170 -11.82 -3.19 5.68
C ASP A 170 -12.02 -3.48 4.17
N GLY A 171 -10.95 -3.90 3.49
CA GLY A 171 -10.99 -4.77 2.32
C GLY A 171 -9.89 -4.52 1.28
N ALA A 172 -9.19 -5.59 0.90
CA ALA A 172 -8.15 -5.70 -0.13
C ALA A 172 -8.03 -4.54 -1.15
N CYS A 173 -6.88 -3.88 -1.12
CA CYS A 173 -6.46 -2.91 -2.13
C CYS A 173 -7.37 -1.69 -2.27
N GLN A 174 -8.03 -1.28 -1.19
CA GLN A 174 -8.82 -0.06 -1.13
C GLN A 174 -8.05 1.05 -0.43
N ILE A 175 -8.35 2.30 -0.77
CA ILE A 175 -7.73 3.47 -0.11
C ILE A 175 -8.86 4.33 0.44
N ARG A 176 -9.08 4.31 1.75
CA ARG A 176 -10.15 5.06 2.43
C ARG A 176 -9.56 6.18 3.28
N LEU A 177 -8.83 7.08 2.64
CA LEU A 177 -8.19 8.23 3.31
C LEU A 177 -9.02 9.52 3.19
N ASP A 178 -8.95 10.40 4.20
CA ASP A 178 -9.48 11.76 4.06
C ASP A 178 -8.63 12.57 3.07
N GLY A 179 -9.28 13.19 2.07
CA GLY A 179 -8.55 13.93 1.03
C GLY A 179 -7.88 15.21 1.48
N THR A 180 -8.36 15.82 2.55
CA THR A 180 -7.70 16.98 3.13
C THR A 180 -6.45 16.56 3.89
N ARG A 181 -6.54 15.50 4.72
CA ARG A 181 -5.41 14.87 5.41
C ARG A 181 -4.34 14.48 4.40
N PHE A 182 -4.69 13.74 3.36
CA PHE A 182 -3.74 13.28 2.36
C PHE A 182 -3.09 14.44 1.57
N LYS A 183 -3.85 15.48 1.24
CA LYS A 183 -3.28 16.69 0.61
C LYS A 183 -2.28 17.40 1.53
N ASN A 184 -2.61 17.54 2.80
CA ASN A 184 -1.72 18.16 3.80
C ASN A 184 -0.45 17.31 3.99
N PHE A 185 -0.60 16.00 4.13
CA PHE A 185 0.48 15.02 4.17
C PHE A 185 1.46 15.22 3.01
N LEU A 186 0.97 15.21 1.77
CA LEU A 186 1.82 15.41 0.61
C LEU A 186 2.47 16.80 0.59
N THR A 187 1.77 17.84 1.03
CA THR A 187 2.32 19.20 1.14
C THR A 187 3.51 19.24 2.11
N VAL A 188 3.39 18.61 3.27
CA VAL A 188 4.48 18.52 4.26
C VAL A 188 5.69 17.80 3.67
N LEU A 189 5.49 16.69 2.96
CA LEU A 189 6.61 15.98 2.33
C LEU A 189 7.33 16.85 1.29
N GLN A 190 6.59 17.64 0.51
CA GLN A 190 7.21 18.53 -0.47
C GLN A 190 7.96 19.70 0.14
N GLN A 191 7.49 20.22 1.28
CA GLN A 191 8.24 21.25 2.02
C GLN A 191 9.59 20.72 2.51
N ASN A 192 9.66 19.43 2.87
CA ASN A 192 10.89 18.81 3.39
C ASN A 192 11.83 18.29 2.28
N TYR A 193 11.28 17.73 1.19
CA TYR A 193 12.07 17.00 0.17
C TYR A 193 11.95 17.56 -1.24
N GLY A 194 11.29 18.71 -1.41
CA GLY A 194 10.94 19.24 -2.72
C GLY A 194 10.08 18.27 -3.50
N THR A 195 10.34 18.12 -4.80
CA THR A 195 9.54 17.23 -5.65
C THR A 195 10.03 15.78 -5.65
N LEU A 196 11.15 15.46 -4.99
CA LEU A 196 11.83 14.15 -5.02
C LEU A 196 11.20 13.12 -4.08
N THR A 197 9.87 13.02 -4.09
CA THR A 197 9.09 12.15 -3.21
C THR A 197 8.53 10.91 -3.92
N GLY A 198 8.95 10.66 -5.16
CA GLY A 198 8.52 9.49 -5.94
C GLY A 198 9.72 8.67 -6.42
N GLY A 199 9.46 7.67 -7.25
CA GLY A 199 10.50 6.82 -7.81
C GLY A 199 10.29 6.48 -9.28
N LYS A 200 11.38 6.09 -9.93
CA LYS A 200 11.36 5.62 -11.31
C LYS A 200 12.35 4.48 -11.49
N ASP A 201 11.98 3.58 -12.38
CA ASP A 201 12.90 2.60 -12.94
C ASP A 201 13.96 3.32 -13.79
N THR A 202 15.22 3.20 -13.38
CA THR A 202 16.42 3.70 -14.07
C THR A 202 17.25 2.57 -14.64
N THR A 203 16.65 1.41 -14.87
CA THR A 203 17.31 0.24 -15.41
C THR A 203 17.93 0.54 -16.78
N SER A 204 19.18 0.13 -16.93
CA SER A 204 19.95 0.12 -18.18
C SER A 204 20.48 -1.28 -18.42
N GLY A 205 21.06 -1.54 -19.60
CA GLY A 205 21.66 -2.85 -19.91
C GLY A 205 22.76 -3.30 -18.95
N LEU A 206 23.29 -2.40 -18.11
CA LEU A 206 24.38 -2.68 -17.15
C LEU A 206 23.95 -2.62 -15.68
N ALA A 207 22.77 -2.07 -15.36
CA ALA A 207 22.33 -1.90 -13.98
C ALA A 207 20.80 -1.89 -13.88
N LYS A 208 20.23 -2.74 -13.01
CA LYS A 208 18.81 -2.73 -12.64
C LYS A 208 18.62 -1.91 -11.37
N THR A 209 18.01 -0.73 -11.48
CA THR A 209 17.90 0.19 -10.34
C THR A 209 16.55 0.91 -10.34
N TYR A 210 15.99 1.07 -9.16
CA TYR A 210 14.85 1.94 -8.89
C TYR A 210 15.35 3.11 -8.04
N LYS A 211 15.12 4.35 -8.49
CA LYS A 211 15.73 5.55 -7.92
C LYS A 211 14.73 6.67 -7.72
N ARG A 212 15.04 7.60 -6.82
CA ARG A 212 14.25 8.82 -6.61
C ARG A 212 13.90 9.50 -7.92
N ALA A 213 12.71 10.07 -7.96
CA ALA A 213 12.23 10.83 -9.09
C ALA A 213 11.27 11.93 -8.63
N THR A 214 11.04 12.90 -9.51
CA THR A 214 10.13 13.99 -9.23
C THR A 214 8.68 13.52 -9.33
N ALA A 215 7.92 13.65 -8.25
CA ALA A 215 6.46 13.48 -8.24
C ALA A 215 5.83 14.86 -8.01
N LEU A 216 5.66 15.62 -9.12
CA LEU A 216 5.22 17.02 -9.07
C LEU A 216 3.77 17.10 -8.58
N GLN A 217 3.50 17.98 -7.61
CA GLN A 217 2.14 18.26 -7.17
C GLN A 217 1.50 19.26 -8.12
N LYS A 218 0.59 18.75 -8.92
CA LYS A 218 -0.66 19.47 -9.13
C LYS A 218 -1.74 18.50 -8.70
N ILE A 219 -1.98 18.39 -7.40
CA ILE A 219 -3.01 17.48 -6.87
C ILE A 219 -4.20 18.36 -6.53
N LEU A 220 -5.09 18.54 -7.51
CA LEU A 220 -6.29 19.37 -7.37
C LEU A 220 -7.48 18.58 -6.84
N ARG A 221 -7.52 17.27 -7.10
CA ARG A 221 -8.53 16.35 -6.59
C ARG A 221 -7.92 14.98 -6.36
N ALA A 222 -8.35 14.35 -5.31
CA ALA A 222 -8.18 12.92 -5.15
C ALA A 222 -9.25 12.19 -5.97
N ALA A 223 -8.90 11.15 -6.72
CA ALA A 223 -9.91 10.35 -7.40
C ALA A 223 -10.33 9.15 -6.53
N TYR A 224 -11.63 9.08 -6.28
CA TYR A 224 -12.51 7.93 -5.95
C TYR A 224 -12.00 6.78 -5.05
N SER A 225 -12.12 7.01 -3.74
CA SER A 225 -12.68 6.12 -2.68
C SER A 225 -12.52 6.75 -1.28
N TRP A 226 -12.21 8.05 -1.22
CA TRP A 226 -11.80 8.81 -0.04
C TRP A 226 -13.00 9.37 0.74
N LEU A 227 -14.05 8.57 0.88
CA LEU A 227 -15.26 8.91 1.62
C LEU A 227 -15.37 7.98 2.81
N THR A 228 -15.30 8.59 4.01
CA THR A 228 -15.33 8.02 5.36
C THR A 228 -14.11 7.16 5.73
N SER A 229 -13.29 7.70 6.63
CA SER A 229 -12.03 7.15 7.12
C SER A 229 -12.22 5.81 7.83
N GLN A 230 -11.45 4.80 7.43
CA GLN A 230 -11.17 3.63 8.24
C GLN A 230 -9.66 3.37 8.22
N ASP A 231 -9.05 3.32 7.03
CA ASP A 231 -7.64 2.98 6.86
C ASP A 231 -6.66 4.01 7.44
N ASP A 232 -5.56 3.52 8.02
CA ASP A 232 -4.50 4.36 8.55
C ASP A 232 -3.36 4.60 7.55
N LEU A 233 -3.16 5.88 7.21
CA LEU A 233 -2.03 6.29 6.37
C LEU A 233 -0.72 6.12 7.15
N ILE A 234 0.06 5.11 6.79
CA ILE A 234 1.39 4.89 7.33
C ILE A 234 2.38 5.89 6.71
N GLY A 235 2.43 5.99 5.38
CA GLY A 235 3.24 7.03 4.74
C GLY A 235 3.69 6.75 3.31
N ASN A 236 4.54 7.64 2.78
CA ASN A 236 5.06 7.61 1.42
C ASN A 236 6.54 7.23 1.48
N ALA A 237 6.93 6.21 0.73
CA ALA A 237 8.31 5.80 0.62
C ALA A 237 9.12 6.83 -0.18
N ILE A 238 10.23 7.31 0.38
CA ILE A 238 11.18 8.24 -0.25
C ILE A 238 12.58 7.62 -0.16
N GLU A 239 13.37 7.69 -1.24
CA GLU A 239 14.72 7.10 -1.26
C GLU A 239 15.56 7.62 -0.08
N ASP A 240 16.25 6.72 0.61
CA ASP A 240 17.08 6.98 1.79
C ASP A 240 18.04 8.18 1.62
N THR A 241 18.68 8.30 0.46
CA THR A 241 19.61 9.39 0.13
C THR A 241 18.94 10.76 -0.03
N VAL A 242 17.63 10.81 -0.31
CA VAL A 242 16.86 12.07 -0.28
C VAL A 242 16.53 12.45 1.15
N VAL A 243 16.16 11.46 1.95
CA VAL A 243 15.75 11.64 3.33
C VAL A 243 16.95 11.96 4.24
N GLY A 244 18.14 11.45 3.90
CA GLY A 244 19.33 11.56 4.73
C GLY A 244 19.32 10.61 5.93
N GLU A 245 18.56 9.50 5.84
CA GLU A 245 18.36 8.53 6.92
C GLU A 245 18.71 7.14 6.42
N TYR A 246 19.50 6.39 7.21
CA TYR A 246 19.99 5.06 6.85
C TYR A 246 19.47 4.01 7.83
N HIS A 247 18.93 2.92 7.28
CA HIS A 247 18.58 1.71 8.01
C HIS A 247 19.20 0.51 7.31
N ALA A 248 19.82 -0.38 8.08
CA ALA A 248 20.49 -1.54 7.53
C ALA A 248 19.52 -2.43 6.73
N GLY A 249 19.86 -2.71 5.48
CA GLY A 249 19.03 -3.54 4.61
C GLY A 249 17.88 -2.81 3.90
N ALA A 250 17.68 -1.52 4.15
CA ALA A 250 16.68 -0.69 3.46
C ALA A 250 17.33 0.27 2.46
N ASN A 251 16.51 0.80 1.54
CA ASN A 251 16.91 1.87 0.62
C ASN A 251 15.80 2.91 0.38
N TRP A 252 14.66 2.77 1.07
CA TRP A 252 13.53 3.70 1.05
C TRP A 252 12.98 3.87 2.46
N ILE A 253 12.66 5.10 2.84
CA ILE A 253 12.12 5.47 4.16
C ILE A 253 10.66 5.86 4.00
N VAL A 254 9.79 5.27 4.81
CA VAL A 254 8.35 5.57 4.84
C VAL A 254 8.14 6.76 5.76
N ARG A 255 7.86 7.92 5.16
CA ARG A 255 7.55 9.15 5.89
C ARG A 255 6.05 9.33 6.00
N GLY A 256 5.55 9.43 7.22
CA GLY A 256 4.15 9.65 7.56
C GLY A 256 3.79 11.11 7.76
N ASP A 257 2.66 11.33 8.43
CA ASP A 257 2.20 12.66 8.83
C ASP A 257 3.27 13.42 9.62
N ASN A 258 3.33 14.74 9.42
CA ASN A 258 4.33 15.63 10.04
C ASN A 258 5.79 15.23 9.77
N ASN A 259 6.06 14.48 8.70
CA ASN A 259 7.39 14.03 8.30
C ASN A 259 8.07 13.07 9.31
N VAL A 260 7.28 12.32 10.08
CA VAL A 260 7.78 11.29 11.00
C VAL A 260 8.22 10.04 10.21
N THR A 261 9.28 9.34 10.66
CA THR A 261 9.59 7.99 10.14
C THR A 261 8.62 6.99 10.72
N ASN A 262 7.83 6.36 9.86
CA ASN A 262 6.91 5.29 10.22
C ASN A 262 7.40 3.91 9.78
N GLY A 263 8.47 3.84 8.99
CA GLY A 263 9.05 2.58 8.56
C GLY A 263 10.11 2.72 7.48
N TRP A 264 10.54 1.60 6.92
CA TRP A 264 11.50 1.54 5.81
C TRP A 264 11.32 0.27 4.97
N LEU A 265 11.63 0.39 3.68
CA LEU A 265 11.44 -0.66 2.69
C LEU A 265 12.75 -0.98 1.96
N LYS A 266 12.88 -2.24 1.53
CA LYS A 266 13.90 -2.68 0.59
C LYS A 266 13.28 -2.91 -0.78
N LEU A 267 13.48 -1.96 -1.68
CA LEU A 267 12.98 -1.99 -3.04
C LEU A 267 14.07 -2.33 -4.05
N GLN A 268 13.75 -3.15 -5.04
CA GLN A 268 14.68 -3.50 -6.11
C GLN A 268 13.99 -3.83 -7.43
N MET A 269 14.67 -3.51 -8.53
CA MET A 269 14.30 -4.00 -9.85
C MET A 269 14.80 -5.44 -10.02
N ARG A 270 13.94 -6.34 -10.47
CA ARG A 270 14.29 -7.72 -10.84
C ARG A 270 14.07 -7.98 -12.31
#